data_AF-K4RCU5-F1
#
_entry.id   AF-K4RCU5-F1
#
_cell.length_a   1.000
_cell.length_b   1.000
_cell.length_c   1.000
_cell.angle_alpha   90.00
_cell.angle_beta   90.00
_cell.angle_gamma   90.00
#
_symmetry.space_group_name_H-M   'P 1'
#
loop_
_entity.id
_entity.type
_entity.pdbx_description
1 polymer ?
#
loop_
_entity_poly.entity_id
_entity_poly.type
_entity_poly.pdbx_seq_one_letter_code
_entity_poly.pdbx_strand_id
1 'polypeptide(L)'
;MSWQGPTYRVVDGERIYGAWCHVWRWVPYSEEFVVEDLWVFADGAVRCQERMDLEELEELLRSGWVTARDPYAPERPADAPKWRSRSPEVCTPDSFFLEVTDKVEELSGRTTAWDRLQEAIRGYQKEPSESRRELLREAYLGVPAHVRIYVLGDMDRQDRPLRILLTDLGEAVDGDGPVVTAEMHRDALDYFDRLDDDDRAHKERIAVLHADDQDVPGRPTLVSNEVVFPRGWPETPGLFVLRNDYPVPIVFGGRTYASVLHGYWALAAADPADHDRIRAAATPRDAHELGGRAARRDGWAELRVGVMGELLRAKFGQHPGLADVLLATEDARIRYTGYDEAPYWTDERDGRGRNWVGRLLELVRSELLVARVSWPTGE
;
A
#
# COMPACT_ATOMS: atom_id res chain seq x y z
N MET A 1 9.67 20.93 -2.78
CA MET A 1 10.48 19.73 -2.57
C MET A 1 9.54 18.58 -2.25
N SER A 2 9.81 17.37 -2.72
CA SER A 2 9.00 16.20 -2.39
C SER A 2 9.90 15.02 -2.07
N TRP A 3 9.59 14.34 -0.97
CA TRP A 3 10.24 13.09 -0.61
C TRP A 3 9.82 11.97 -1.56
N GLN A 4 10.79 11.14 -1.93
CA GLN A 4 10.63 9.99 -2.80
C GLN A 4 10.93 8.71 -2.00
N GLY A 5 10.11 7.67 -2.21
CA GLY A 5 10.21 6.41 -1.49
C GLY A 5 9.06 5.44 -1.82
N PRO A 6 9.04 4.24 -1.22
CA PRO A 6 10.02 3.75 -0.23
C PRO A 6 11.34 3.31 -0.86
N THR A 7 12.46 3.54 -0.16
CA THR A 7 13.77 2.92 -0.44
C THR A 7 14.25 2.17 0.81
N TYR A 8 15.34 1.42 0.71
CA TYR A 8 15.95 0.75 1.86
C TYR A 8 17.46 0.56 1.68
N ARG A 9 18.16 0.35 2.80
CA ARG A 9 19.52 -0.18 2.84
C ARG A 9 19.55 -1.45 3.69
N VAL A 10 20.56 -2.29 3.47
CA VAL A 10 20.79 -3.50 4.28
C VAL A 10 21.98 -3.25 5.20
N VAL A 11 21.79 -3.48 6.49
CA VAL A 11 22.83 -3.41 7.54
C VAL A 11 22.74 -4.69 8.34
N ASP A 12 23.82 -5.46 8.41
CA ASP A 12 23.89 -6.73 9.14
C ASP A 12 22.76 -7.73 8.81
N GLY A 13 22.26 -7.68 7.58
CA GLY A 13 21.18 -8.54 7.09
C GLY A 13 19.77 -8.02 7.36
N GLU A 14 19.62 -6.92 8.10
CA GLU A 14 18.35 -6.23 8.35
C GLU A 14 18.08 -5.13 7.33
N ARG A 15 16.81 -4.95 6.96
CA ARG A 15 16.38 -3.86 6.07
C ARG A 15 16.05 -2.63 6.89
N ILE A 16 16.74 -1.54 6.60
CA ILE A 16 16.46 -0.21 7.16
C ILE A 16 15.78 0.61 6.07
N TYR A 17 14.51 0.98 6.32
CA TYR A 17 13.74 1.80 5.40
C TYR A 17 14.30 3.21 5.32
N GLY A 18 14.12 3.83 4.15
CA GLY A 18 14.53 5.20 3.90
C GLY A 18 13.65 5.90 2.90
N ALA A 19 13.93 7.19 2.75
CA ALA A 19 13.39 8.09 1.74
C ALA A 19 14.52 9.00 1.24
N TRP A 20 14.28 9.70 0.14
CA TRP A 20 15.24 10.68 -0.36
C TRP A 20 14.55 11.90 -0.96
N CYS A 21 15.26 13.02 -1.02
CA CYS A 21 14.83 14.24 -1.71
C CYS A 21 16.02 14.90 -2.41
N HIS A 22 15.75 15.87 -3.29
CA HIS A 22 16.81 16.64 -3.94
C HIS A 22 17.24 17.83 -3.08
N VAL A 23 18.55 18.03 -2.98
CA VAL A 23 19.20 19.20 -2.38
C VAL A 23 20.23 19.78 -3.34
N TRP A 24 20.75 20.96 -3.03
CA TRP A 24 21.84 21.59 -3.76
C TRP A 24 23.10 21.56 -2.91
N ARG A 25 24.17 21.02 -3.45
CA ARG A 25 25.46 20.90 -2.76
C ARG A 25 26.50 21.79 -3.42
N TRP A 26 27.22 22.55 -2.61
CA TRP A 26 28.34 23.39 -3.05
C TRP A 26 29.52 22.52 -3.49
N VAL A 27 30.13 22.86 -4.63
CA VAL A 27 31.34 22.22 -5.15
C VAL A 27 32.47 23.26 -5.20
N PRO A 28 33.45 23.19 -4.28
CA PRO A 28 34.49 24.22 -4.18
C PRO A 28 35.35 24.39 -5.43
N TYR A 29 35.59 23.30 -6.18
CA TYR A 29 36.48 23.35 -7.33
C TYR A 29 35.87 24.05 -8.55
N SER A 30 34.54 23.96 -8.71
CA SER A 30 33.81 24.63 -9.78
C SER A 30 33.14 25.92 -9.32
N GLU A 31 33.13 26.20 -8.02
CA GLU A 31 32.41 27.34 -7.40
C GLU A 31 30.92 27.37 -7.79
N GLU A 32 30.31 26.19 -7.90
CA GLU A 32 28.93 26.01 -8.34
C GLU A 32 28.17 25.07 -7.42
N PHE A 33 26.84 25.19 -7.41
CA PHE A 33 25.96 24.22 -6.78
C PHE A 33 25.51 23.17 -7.78
N VAL A 34 25.56 21.91 -7.36
CA VAL A 34 25.02 20.78 -8.11
C VAL A 34 23.83 20.18 -7.38
N VAL A 35 22.85 19.68 -8.13
CA VAL A 35 21.73 18.92 -7.55
C VAL A 35 22.27 17.56 -7.10
N GLU A 36 21.95 17.17 -5.87
CA GLU A 36 22.36 15.91 -5.26
C GLU A 36 21.16 15.28 -4.52
N ASP A 37 21.19 13.95 -4.39
CA ASP A 37 20.17 13.23 -3.63
C ASP A 37 20.56 13.14 -2.15
N LEU A 38 19.74 13.71 -1.28
CA LEU A 38 19.81 13.52 0.15
C LEU A 38 18.97 12.32 0.56
N TRP A 39 19.63 11.24 0.99
CA TRP A 39 19.00 10.03 1.49
C TRP A 39 18.94 10.06 3.02
N VAL A 40 17.82 9.64 3.57
CA VAL A 40 17.56 9.59 5.02
C VAL A 40 16.98 8.22 5.36
N PHE A 41 17.45 7.63 6.45
CA PHE A 41 17.05 6.28 6.89
C PHE A 41 16.46 6.29 8.29
N ALA A 42 15.65 5.27 8.60
CA ALA A 42 14.96 5.11 9.88
C ALA A 42 15.91 5.13 11.09
N ASP A 43 17.16 4.71 10.94
CA ASP A 43 18.14 4.72 12.02
C ASP A 43 18.91 6.05 12.16
N GLY A 44 18.45 7.11 11.48
CA GLY A 44 19.05 8.44 11.55
C GLY A 44 20.28 8.61 10.66
N ALA A 45 20.70 7.57 9.92
CA ALA A 45 21.77 7.74 8.96
C ALA A 45 21.32 8.61 7.78
N VAL A 46 22.25 9.44 7.32
CA VAL A 46 22.06 10.34 6.18
C VAL A 46 23.11 10.03 5.13
N ARG A 47 22.78 10.25 3.85
CA ARG A 47 23.77 10.21 2.77
C ARG A 47 23.51 11.32 1.77
N CYS A 48 24.51 12.16 1.55
CA CYS A 48 24.56 13.17 0.51
C CYS A 48 25.96 13.06 -0.12
N GLN A 49 26.07 12.34 -1.25
CA GLN A 49 27.32 11.81 -1.79
C GLN A 49 28.02 10.80 -0.85
N GLU A 50 28.48 11.26 0.31
CA GLU A 50 29.07 10.47 1.38
C GLU A 50 28.07 10.21 2.52
N ARG A 51 28.38 9.23 3.37
CA ARG A 51 27.55 8.92 4.55
C ARG A 51 27.90 9.88 5.68
N MET A 52 26.87 10.35 6.37
CA MET A 52 26.96 11.27 7.49
C MET A 52 25.85 10.98 8.51
N ASP A 53 25.95 11.59 9.68
CA ASP A 53 24.84 11.62 10.65
C ASP A 53 24.02 12.93 10.56
N LEU A 54 23.03 13.07 11.43
CA LEU A 54 22.17 14.26 11.47
C LEU A 54 22.92 15.50 11.98
N GLU A 55 23.90 15.36 12.86
CA GLU A 55 24.66 16.50 13.40
C GLU A 55 25.55 17.10 12.30
N GLU A 56 26.22 16.24 11.53
CA GLU A 56 27.01 16.63 10.36
C GLU A 56 26.14 17.29 9.28
N LEU A 57 24.95 16.75 9.01
CA LEU A 57 23.99 17.37 8.09
C LEU A 57 23.59 18.78 8.55
N GLU A 58 23.32 18.95 9.84
CA GLU A 58 22.94 20.25 10.41
C GLU A 58 24.03 21.31 10.19
N GLU A 59 25.31 20.93 10.39
CA GLU A 59 26.46 21.81 10.13
C GLU A 59 26.59 22.16 8.64
N LEU A 60 26.41 21.18 7.74
CA LEU A 60 26.45 21.41 6.29
C LEU A 60 25.33 22.34 5.81
N LEU A 61 24.14 22.23 6.41
CA LEU A 61 23.01 23.12 6.12
C LEU A 61 23.29 24.55 6.62
N ARG A 62 23.81 24.71 7.84
CA ARG A 62 24.13 26.01 8.43
C ARG A 62 25.26 26.73 7.70
N SER A 63 26.28 25.99 7.27
CA SER A 63 27.41 26.53 6.52
C SER A 63 27.07 26.85 5.06
N GLY A 64 25.90 26.44 4.57
CA GLY A 64 25.48 26.63 3.19
C GLY A 64 26.14 25.68 2.19
N TRP A 65 26.89 24.68 2.67
CA TRP A 65 27.46 23.63 1.83
C TRP A 65 26.39 22.73 1.22
N VAL A 66 25.27 22.55 1.92
CA VAL A 66 24.05 21.93 1.41
C VAL A 66 22.90 22.91 1.62
N THR A 67 22.00 23.03 0.65
CA THR A 67 20.79 23.83 0.77
C THR A 67 19.59 23.14 0.12
N ALA A 68 18.44 23.27 0.76
CA ALA A 68 17.17 22.74 0.27
C ALA A 68 16.57 23.58 -0.86
N ARG A 69 16.99 24.84 -0.98
CA ARG A 69 16.46 25.78 -1.98
C ARG A 69 17.44 25.93 -3.11
N ASP A 70 16.91 26.16 -4.31
CA ASP A 70 17.71 26.57 -5.45
C ASP A 70 18.47 27.87 -5.11
N PRO A 71 19.81 27.83 -5.06
CA PRO A 71 20.64 28.97 -4.70
C PRO A 71 20.66 30.05 -5.80
N TYR A 72 20.23 29.71 -7.01
CA TYR A 72 20.13 30.63 -8.14
C TYR A 72 18.71 31.21 -8.29
N ALA A 73 17.75 30.73 -7.50
CA ALA A 73 16.41 31.29 -7.52
C ALA A 73 16.44 32.74 -7.03
N PRO A 74 15.67 33.65 -7.66
CA PRO A 74 15.63 35.04 -7.23
C PRO A 74 15.19 35.13 -5.76
N GLU A 75 15.81 36.03 -5.02
CA GLU A 75 15.37 36.33 -3.66
C GLU A 75 13.90 36.72 -3.69
N ARG A 76 13.10 36.07 -2.83
CA ARG A 76 11.74 36.50 -2.62
C ARG A 76 11.80 37.91 -2.04
N PRO A 77 10.96 38.86 -2.51
CA PRO A 77 10.82 40.15 -1.86
C PRO A 77 10.59 39.94 -0.36
N ALA A 78 11.25 40.74 0.47
CA ALA A 78 11.19 40.65 1.93
C ALA A 78 9.79 40.97 2.52
N ASP A 79 8.78 41.16 1.68
CA ASP A 79 7.40 41.37 2.11
C ASP A 79 6.96 40.14 2.91
N ALA A 80 6.66 40.36 4.18
CA ALA A 80 6.07 39.34 5.04
C ALA A 80 4.78 38.80 4.36
N PRO A 81 4.46 37.50 4.51
CA PRO A 81 3.23 36.95 3.98
C PRO A 81 2.06 37.78 4.52
N LYS A 82 1.33 38.46 3.64
CA LYS A 82 0.21 39.28 4.11
C LYS A 82 -0.88 38.39 4.64
N TRP A 83 -1.52 38.74 5.74
CA TRP A 83 -2.64 37.95 6.28
C TRP A 83 -3.67 37.58 5.20
N ARG A 84 -3.95 38.43 4.20
CA ARG A 84 -4.91 38.12 3.13
C ARG A 84 -4.38 37.25 1.97
N SER A 85 -3.07 37.06 1.85
CA SER A 85 -2.42 36.35 0.74
C SER A 85 -1.20 35.60 1.25
N ARG A 86 -1.44 34.61 2.12
CA ARG A 86 -0.37 33.86 2.78
C ARG A 86 0.26 32.85 1.81
N SER A 87 1.58 32.88 1.79
CA SER A 87 2.43 31.92 1.09
C SER A 87 3.21 31.11 2.12
N PRO A 88 3.72 29.92 1.76
CA PRO A 88 4.63 29.18 2.62
C PRO A 88 5.80 30.05 3.05
N GLU A 89 6.18 29.94 4.32
CA GLU A 89 7.38 30.55 4.86
C GLU A 89 8.61 30.04 4.09
N VAL A 90 9.71 30.78 4.20
CA VAL A 90 10.97 30.37 3.56
C VAL A 90 11.47 29.09 4.22
N CYS A 91 11.82 28.10 3.39
CA CYS A 91 12.55 26.92 3.85
C CYS A 91 13.98 27.33 4.22
N THR A 92 14.20 27.63 5.50
CA THR A 92 15.51 27.94 6.09
C THR A 92 16.29 26.65 6.36
N PRO A 93 17.62 26.71 6.56
CA PRO A 93 18.42 25.56 7.00
C PRO A 93 17.81 24.83 8.21
N ASP A 94 17.47 25.57 9.28
CA ASP A 94 16.86 25.00 10.49
C ASP A 94 15.49 24.38 10.20
N SER A 95 14.67 25.04 9.36
CA SER A 95 13.36 24.49 9.02
C SER A 95 13.48 23.21 8.18
N PHE A 96 14.43 23.15 7.26
CA PHE A 96 14.67 21.93 6.48
C PHE A 96 15.23 20.81 7.36
N PHE A 97 16.11 21.15 8.31
CA PHE A 97 16.61 20.18 9.27
C PHE A 97 15.47 19.56 10.11
N LEU A 98 14.51 20.38 10.58
CA LEU A 98 13.31 19.86 11.23
C LEU A 98 12.54 18.88 10.33
N GLU A 99 12.40 19.18 9.03
CA GLU A 99 11.71 18.29 8.08
C GLU A 99 12.44 16.95 7.91
N VAL A 100 13.78 16.98 7.83
CA VAL A 100 14.61 15.78 7.76
C VAL A 100 14.47 14.94 9.04
N THR A 101 14.56 15.56 10.21
CA THR A 101 14.41 14.85 11.49
C THR A 101 13.02 14.24 11.63
N ASP A 102 11.97 14.95 11.23
CA ASP A 102 10.60 14.44 11.26
C ASP A 102 10.42 13.25 10.29
N LYS A 103 11.09 13.30 9.14
CA LYS A 103 11.13 12.16 8.20
C LYS A 103 11.81 10.94 8.81
N VAL A 104 12.86 11.11 9.62
CA VAL A 104 13.48 9.99 10.35
C VAL A 104 12.49 9.39 11.35
N GLU A 105 11.76 10.21 12.11
CA GLU A 105 10.74 9.73 13.05
C GLU A 105 9.65 8.93 12.32
N GLU A 106 9.14 9.43 11.21
CA GLU A 106 8.16 8.74 10.35
C GLU A 106 8.70 7.37 9.88
N LEU A 107 9.92 7.33 9.33
CA LEU A 107 10.56 6.11 8.86
C LEU A 107 10.83 5.10 9.99
N SER A 108 11.02 5.61 11.22
CA SER A 108 11.21 4.79 12.43
C SER A 108 9.90 4.26 13.00
N GLY A 109 8.74 4.74 12.54
CA GLY A 109 7.45 4.51 13.18
C GLY A 109 7.33 5.19 14.56
N ARG A 110 8.10 6.26 14.80
CA ARG A 110 8.04 7.07 16.03
C ARG A 110 7.11 8.26 15.84
N THR A 111 6.73 8.90 16.94
CA THR A 111 5.83 10.07 16.94
C THR A 111 6.44 11.23 16.16
N THR A 112 5.72 11.70 15.14
CA THR A 112 6.12 12.82 14.28
C THR A 112 5.74 14.17 14.88
N ALA A 113 6.26 15.27 14.33
CA ALA A 113 5.85 16.64 14.62
C ALA A 113 4.36 16.86 14.32
N TRP A 114 3.84 16.21 13.26
CA TRP A 114 2.42 16.17 12.98
C TRP A 114 1.62 15.54 14.13
N ASP A 115 2.04 14.36 14.59
CA ASP A 115 1.34 13.65 15.66
C ASP A 115 1.32 14.46 16.97
N ARG A 116 2.45 15.06 17.33
CA ARG A 116 2.58 15.95 18.50
C ARG A 116 1.66 17.16 18.38
N LEU A 117 1.60 17.80 17.20
CA LEU A 117 0.71 18.93 16.95
C LEU A 117 -0.76 18.51 17.09
N GLN A 118 -1.16 17.38 16.51
CA GLN A 118 -2.53 16.87 16.62
C GLN A 118 -2.90 16.53 18.08
N GLU A 119 -1.98 15.94 18.84
CA GLU A 119 -2.18 15.72 20.27
C GLU A 119 -2.35 17.04 21.05
N ALA A 120 -1.52 18.05 20.76
CA ALA A 120 -1.60 19.34 21.41
C ALA A 120 -2.90 20.09 21.05
N ILE A 121 -3.37 20.01 19.80
CA ILE A 121 -4.65 20.57 19.34
C ILE A 121 -5.79 19.96 20.17
N ARG A 122 -5.88 18.62 20.20
CA ARG A 122 -6.90 17.89 20.98
C ARG A 122 -6.83 18.22 22.47
N GLY A 123 -5.61 18.30 23.01
CA GLY A 123 -5.38 18.69 24.39
C GLY A 123 -5.96 20.08 24.69
N TYR A 124 -5.68 21.05 23.82
CA TYR A 124 -6.17 22.42 23.97
C TYR A 124 -7.68 22.54 23.76
N GLN A 125 -8.26 21.86 22.76
CA GLN A 125 -9.72 21.81 22.55
C GLN A 125 -10.46 21.32 23.79
N LYS A 126 -9.97 20.25 24.41
CA LYS A 126 -10.60 19.64 25.59
C LYS A 126 -10.55 20.53 26.83
N GLU A 127 -9.46 21.27 27.01
CA GLU A 127 -9.24 22.10 28.18
C GLU A 127 -8.44 23.36 27.81
N PRO A 128 -9.11 24.39 27.26
CA PRO A 128 -8.44 25.63 26.90
C PRO A 128 -7.82 26.29 28.12
N SER A 129 -6.49 26.34 28.16
CA SER A 129 -5.71 26.91 29.26
C SER A 129 -4.38 27.41 28.74
N GLU A 130 -3.77 28.36 29.45
CA GLU A 130 -2.49 28.93 29.02
C GLU A 130 -1.36 27.91 28.94
N SER A 131 -1.34 26.97 29.90
CA SER A 131 -0.36 25.88 29.89
C SER A 131 -0.50 24.99 28.65
N ARG A 132 -1.73 24.68 28.21
CA ARG A 132 -1.95 23.88 27.00
C ARG A 132 -1.73 24.70 25.72
N ARG A 133 -1.98 26.01 25.77
CA ARG A 133 -1.68 26.93 24.67
C ARG A 133 -0.18 27.00 24.40
N GLU A 134 0.64 26.97 25.45
CA GLU A 134 2.09 26.89 25.32
C GLU A 134 2.55 25.55 24.73
N LEU A 135 1.97 24.42 25.17
CA LEU A 135 2.25 23.11 24.54
C LEU A 135 1.85 23.08 23.06
N LEU A 136 0.72 23.70 22.71
CA LEU A 136 0.29 23.86 21.32
C LEU A 136 1.25 24.75 20.54
N ARG A 137 1.77 25.82 21.16
CA ARG A 137 2.76 26.73 20.57
C ARG A 137 4.06 25.97 20.28
N GLU A 138 4.57 25.24 21.25
CA GLU A 138 5.77 24.41 21.12
C GLU A 138 5.61 23.38 20.00
N ALA A 139 4.50 22.62 20.00
CA ALA A 139 4.23 21.62 18.97
C ALA A 139 4.10 22.23 17.56
N TYR A 140 3.42 23.37 17.43
CA TYR A 140 3.30 24.10 16.16
C TYR A 140 4.66 24.62 15.66
N LEU A 141 5.50 25.14 16.56
CA LEU A 141 6.84 25.60 16.23
C LEU A 141 7.78 24.44 15.87
N GLY A 142 7.56 23.26 16.43
CA GLY A 142 8.26 22.03 16.07
C GLY A 142 7.98 21.54 14.64
N VAL A 143 6.85 21.95 14.03
CA VAL A 143 6.60 21.69 12.61
C VAL A 143 7.47 22.62 11.75
N PRO A 144 8.11 22.13 10.66
CA PRO A 144 8.90 22.96 9.76
C PRO A 144 8.13 24.18 9.24
N ALA A 145 8.67 25.38 9.44
CA ALA A 145 8.03 26.65 9.09
C ALA A 145 7.42 26.68 7.68
N HIS A 146 8.16 26.19 6.70
CA HIS A 146 7.74 26.19 5.30
C HIS A 146 6.63 25.17 4.96
N VAL A 147 6.31 24.24 5.87
CA VAL A 147 5.19 23.30 5.71
C VAL A 147 3.99 23.62 6.61
N ARG A 148 4.15 24.48 7.63
CA ARG A 148 3.10 24.84 8.59
C ARG A 148 1.79 25.23 7.93
N ILE A 149 1.84 25.97 6.82
CA ILE A 149 0.65 26.42 6.09
C ILE A 149 -0.25 25.28 5.58
N TYR A 150 0.29 24.06 5.47
CA TYR A 150 -0.40 22.87 5.00
C TYR A 150 -0.90 21.97 6.13
N VAL A 151 -0.62 22.30 7.40
CA VAL A 151 -0.81 21.36 8.53
C VAL A 151 -2.26 21.08 8.89
N LEU A 152 -3.24 21.78 8.30
CA LEU A 152 -4.64 21.47 8.52
C LEU A 152 -5.29 20.78 7.32
N GLY A 153 -4.54 20.61 6.21
CA GLY A 153 -5.09 20.10 4.95
C GLY A 153 -6.13 21.00 4.27
N ASP A 154 -6.51 22.11 4.90
CA ASP A 154 -7.49 23.08 4.43
C ASP A 154 -6.78 24.21 3.66
N MET A 155 -6.96 24.29 2.34
CA MET A 155 -6.27 25.30 1.52
C MET A 155 -6.93 26.68 1.58
N ASP A 156 -8.18 26.77 2.07
CA ASP A 156 -8.90 28.03 2.23
C ASP A 156 -8.49 28.71 3.55
N ARG A 157 -8.41 27.93 4.64
CA ARG A 157 -8.04 28.42 5.98
C ARG A 157 -6.57 28.24 6.31
N GLN A 158 -5.87 27.31 5.68
CA GLN A 158 -4.46 27.00 5.96
C GLN A 158 -4.24 26.75 7.47
N ASP A 159 -3.12 27.17 8.03
CA ASP A 159 -2.82 27.15 9.48
C ASP A 159 -3.35 28.38 10.24
N ARG A 160 -4.20 29.21 9.63
CA ARG A 160 -4.72 30.44 10.28
C ARG A 160 -5.47 30.15 11.59
N PRO A 161 -6.32 29.10 11.70
CA PRO A 161 -6.97 28.80 12.96
C PRO A 161 -5.96 28.58 14.10
N LEU A 162 -4.86 27.87 13.84
CA LEU A 162 -3.78 27.68 14.82
C LEU A 162 -3.13 29.01 15.18
N ARG A 163 -2.77 29.84 14.20
CA ARG A 163 -2.14 31.15 14.48
C ARG A 163 -3.02 32.08 15.30
N ILE A 164 -4.33 32.06 15.05
CA ILE A 164 -5.31 32.80 15.86
C ILE A 164 -5.26 32.32 17.31
N LEU A 165 -5.33 31.00 17.54
CA LEU A 165 -5.25 30.44 18.90
C LEU A 165 -3.93 30.77 19.60
N LEU A 166 -2.82 30.77 18.87
CA LEU A 166 -1.47 31.01 19.41
C LEU A 166 -1.15 32.49 19.66
N THR A 167 -1.93 33.40 19.10
CA THR A 167 -1.76 34.86 19.29
C THR A 167 -2.57 35.33 20.48
N ASP A 168 -2.01 36.28 21.25
CA ASP A 168 -2.66 36.82 22.44
C ASP A 168 -3.84 37.73 22.11
N LEU A 169 -4.81 37.77 23.02
CA LEU A 169 -5.99 38.63 22.87
C LEU A 169 -5.56 40.11 22.84
N GLY A 170 -6.06 40.83 21.84
CA GLY A 170 -5.69 42.24 21.62
C GLY A 170 -4.43 42.44 20.79
N GLU A 171 -3.73 41.38 20.40
CA GLU A 171 -2.59 41.45 19.47
C GLU A 171 -3.02 41.13 18.03
N ALA A 172 -2.31 41.70 17.06
CA ALA A 172 -2.53 41.39 15.64
C ALA A 172 -1.84 40.08 15.26
N VAL A 173 -2.57 39.13 14.65
CA VAL A 173 -1.97 37.89 14.14
C VAL A 173 -0.94 38.21 13.08
N ASP A 174 0.28 37.67 13.21
CA ASP A 174 1.38 37.89 12.26
C ASP A 174 1.74 39.38 12.02
N GLY A 175 1.33 40.29 12.91
CA GLY A 175 1.60 41.72 12.85
C GLY A 175 0.76 42.53 11.84
N ASP A 176 0.28 41.92 10.76
CA ASP A 176 -0.56 42.56 9.73
C ASP A 176 -1.99 41.98 9.61
N GLY A 177 -2.28 40.95 10.41
CA GLY A 177 -3.57 40.30 10.50
C GLY A 177 -4.58 41.01 11.40
N PRO A 178 -5.77 40.42 11.56
CA PRO A 178 -6.78 40.93 12.48
C PRO A 178 -6.28 40.92 13.92
N VAL A 179 -6.74 41.88 14.70
CA VAL A 179 -6.54 41.90 16.15
C VAL A 179 -7.38 40.77 16.76
N VAL A 180 -6.73 39.86 17.47
CA VAL A 180 -7.38 38.67 18.02
C VAL A 180 -8.37 39.05 19.11
N THR A 181 -9.59 38.54 18.96
CA THR A 181 -10.65 38.66 19.95
C THR A 181 -10.97 37.30 20.56
N ALA A 182 -11.64 37.30 21.72
CA ALA A 182 -12.13 36.07 22.33
C ALA A 182 -13.14 35.32 21.43
N GLU A 183 -13.85 36.04 20.55
CA GLU A 183 -14.73 35.44 19.54
C GLU A 183 -13.92 34.67 18.49
N MET A 184 -12.84 35.25 17.97
CA MET A 184 -11.97 34.56 17.01
C MET A 184 -11.33 33.30 17.61
N HIS A 185 -10.97 33.31 18.90
CA HIS A 185 -10.50 32.10 19.59
C HIS A 185 -11.58 31.03 19.64
N ARG A 186 -12.83 31.39 19.96
CA ARG A 186 -13.96 30.44 19.93
C ARG A 186 -14.21 29.89 18.52
N ASP A 187 -14.25 30.75 17.52
CA ASP A 187 -14.45 30.34 16.12
C ASP A 187 -13.37 29.37 15.62
N ALA A 188 -12.13 29.56 16.09
CA ALA A 188 -11.02 28.67 15.78
C ALA A 188 -11.15 27.32 16.49
N LEU A 189 -11.67 27.27 17.73
CA LEU A 189 -12.00 26.01 18.40
C LEU A 189 -13.16 25.29 17.71
N ASP A 190 -14.25 26.01 17.39
CA ASP A 190 -15.40 25.47 16.65
C ASP A 190 -15.01 24.95 15.26
N TYR A 191 -13.92 25.47 14.67
CA TYR A 191 -13.35 24.92 13.45
C TYR A 191 -12.77 23.52 13.67
N PHE A 192 -11.99 23.31 14.73
CA PHE A 192 -11.41 21.99 15.04
C PHE A 192 -12.48 20.99 15.47
N ASP A 193 -13.48 21.42 16.24
CA ASP A 193 -14.59 20.54 16.65
C ASP A 193 -15.39 20.05 15.43
N ARG A 194 -15.62 20.91 14.44
CA ARG A 194 -16.26 20.49 13.17
C ARG A 194 -15.40 19.52 12.36
N LEU A 195 -14.08 19.72 12.32
CA LEU A 195 -13.18 18.77 11.67
C LEU A 195 -13.24 17.38 12.33
N ASP A 196 -13.26 17.33 13.65
CA ASP A 196 -13.37 16.08 14.41
C ASP A 196 -14.71 15.36 14.17
N ASP A 197 -15.81 16.12 14.11
CA ASP A 197 -17.13 15.57 13.79
C ASP A 197 -17.24 15.08 12.34
N ASP A 198 -16.67 15.81 11.38
CA ASP A 198 -16.62 15.39 9.97
C ASP A 198 -15.78 14.11 9.79
N ASP A 199 -14.62 14.00 10.46
CA ASP A 199 -13.78 12.80 10.45
C ASP A 199 -14.53 11.60 11.07
N ARG A 200 -15.21 11.81 12.20
CA ARG A 200 -16.03 10.76 12.83
C ARG A 200 -17.16 10.30 11.90
N ALA A 201 -17.92 11.24 11.33
CA ALA A 201 -19.01 10.93 10.42
C ALA A 201 -18.50 10.24 9.13
N HIS A 202 -17.31 10.61 8.64
CA HIS A 202 -16.66 9.93 7.53
C HIS A 202 -16.30 8.49 7.89
N LYS A 203 -15.63 8.27 9.03
CA LYS A 203 -15.29 6.92 9.52
C LYS A 203 -16.51 6.05 9.72
N GLU A 204 -17.58 6.57 10.32
CA GLU A 204 -18.85 5.85 10.47
C GLU A 204 -19.46 5.48 9.12
N ARG A 205 -19.47 6.41 8.16
CA ARG A 205 -19.96 6.14 6.79
C ARG A 205 -19.13 5.07 6.11
N ILE A 206 -17.81 5.15 6.19
CA ILE A 206 -16.89 4.16 5.62
C ILE A 206 -17.11 2.79 6.29
N ALA A 207 -17.23 2.72 7.61
CA ALA A 207 -17.53 1.46 8.30
C ALA A 207 -18.84 0.81 7.83
N VAL A 208 -19.87 1.61 7.53
CA VAL A 208 -21.13 1.11 6.95
C VAL A 208 -20.97 0.67 5.50
N LEU A 209 -20.27 1.46 4.67
CA LEU A 209 -20.07 1.16 3.25
C LEU A 209 -19.14 -0.05 3.04
N HIS A 210 -18.19 -0.27 3.95
CA HIS A 210 -17.17 -1.30 3.90
C HIS A 210 -17.38 -2.36 4.99
N ALA A 211 -18.64 -2.64 5.35
CA ALA A 211 -18.96 -3.56 6.44
C ALA A 211 -18.50 -5.02 6.22
N ASP A 212 -18.22 -5.39 4.96
CA ASP A 212 -17.70 -6.71 4.59
C ASP A 212 -16.17 -6.81 4.71
N ASP A 213 -15.46 -5.70 4.88
CA ASP A 213 -14.01 -5.72 5.11
C ASP A 213 -13.72 -6.29 6.51
N GLN A 214 -12.80 -7.24 6.59
CA GLN A 214 -12.47 -7.90 7.86
C GLN A 214 -11.59 -6.99 8.74
N ASP A 215 -12.13 -6.57 9.89
CA ASP A 215 -11.35 -5.85 10.93
C ASP A 215 -10.36 -6.75 11.69
N VAL A 216 -10.45 -8.06 11.50
CA VAL A 216 -9.60 -9.07 12.16
C VAL A 216 -8.55 -9.56 11.16
N PRO A 217 -7.28 -9.79 11.58
CA PRO A 217 -6.28 -10.39 10.71
C PRO A 217 -6.80 -11.71 10.13
N GLY A 218 -7.00 -11.74 8.80
CA GLY A 218 -7.51 -12.92 8.09
C GLY A 218 -6.58 -14.13 8.23
N ARG A 219 -7.07 -15.32 7.84
CA ARG A 219 -6.27 -16.55 7.95
C ARG A 219 -4.97 -16.47 7.14
N PRO A 220 -3.88 -17.09 7.63
CA PRO A 220 -2.61 -17.12 6.91
C PRO A 220 -2.80 -17.65 5.49
N THR A 221 -2.15 -17.00 4.52
CA THR A 221 -2.19 -17.44 3.12
C THR A 221 -1.71 -18.88 3.00
N LEU A 222 -2.52 -19.73 2.39
CA LEU A 222 -2.20 -21.10 2.10
C LEU A 222 -1.43 -21.17 0.78
N VAL A 223 -0.22 -21.71 0.81
CA VAL A 223 0.63 -21.84 -0.39
C VAL A 223 0.52 -23.25 -0.96
N SER A 224 -0.07 -23.35 -2.16
CA SER A 224 -0.09 -24.57 -2.95
C SER A 224 1.13 -24.59 -3.87
N ASN A 225 2.17 -25.31 -3.45
CA ASN A 225 3.39 -25.47 -4.22
C ASN A 225 3.23 -26.55 -5.29
N GLU A 226 3.80 -26.30 -6.47
CA GLU A 226 4.04 -27.36 -7.42
C GLU A 226 5.04 -28.37 -6.85
N VAL A 227 4.69 -29.66 -6.89
CA VAL A 227 5.52 -30.76 -6.42
C VAL A 227 5.45 -31.89 -7.43
N VAL A 228 6.60 -32.40 -7.84
CA VAL A 228 6.70 -33.58 -8.69
C VAL A 228 6.77 -34.82 -7.80
N PHE A 229 5.97 -35.83 -8.15
CA PHE A 229 5.98 -37.13 -7.48
C PHE A 229 6.48 -38.23 -8.43
N PRO A 230 7.81 -38.45 -8.57
CA PRO A 230 8.36 -39.43 -9.52
C PRO A 230 7.89 -40.87 -9.27
N ARG A 231 7.46 -41.18 -8.04
CA ARG A 231 6.98 -42.51 -7.63
C ARG A 231 5.46 -42.60 -7.52
N GLY A 232 4.73 -41.62 -8.06
CA GLY A 232 3.29 -41.51 -7.92
C GLY A 232 2.86 -40.71 -6.69
N TRP A 233 1.60 -40.30 -6.71
CA TRP A 233 1.00 -39.44 -5.69
C TRP A 233 0.94 -40.13 -4.31
N PRO A 234 1.07 -39.38 -3.21
CA PRO A 234 0.95 -39.94 -1.87
C PRO A 234 -0.47 -40.46 -1.62
N GLU A 235 -0.60 -41.50 -0.79
CA GLU A 235 -1.90 -42.11 -0.43
C GLU A 235 -2.86 -41.11 0.23
N THR A 236 -2.33 -40.16 1.01
CA THR A 236 -3.06 -39.03 1.58
C THR A 236 -2.59 -37.73 0.93
N PRO A 237 -3.24 -37.26 -0.14
CA PRO A 237 -2.76 -36.15 -0.95
C PRO A 237 -2.88 -34.77 -0.29
N GLY A 238 -3.70 -34.62 0.76
CA GLY A 238 -3.87 -33.34 1.45
C GLY A 238 -4.13 -32.19 0.46
N LEU A 239 -3.43 -31.07 0.63
CA LEU A 239 -3.57 -29.88 -0.23
C LEU A 239 -3.14 -30.09 -1.69
N PHE A 240 -2.43 -31.18 -2.02
CA PHE A 240 -2.04 -31.42 -3.39
C PHE A 240 -3.23 -31.75 -4.31
N VAL A 241 -4.40 -32.09 -3.74
CA VAL A 241 -5.64 -32.22 -4.51
C VAL A 241 -6.09 -30.91 -5.15
N LEU A 242 -5.55 -29.75 -4.71
CA LEU A 242 -5.83 -28.44 -5.31
C LEU A 242 -5.15 -28.25 -6.67
N ARG A 243 -4.21 -29.12 -7.04
CA ARG A 243 -3.40 -29.00 -8.26
C ARG A 243 -4.17 -29.37 -9.52
N ASN A 244 -3.95 -28.64 -10.61
CA ASN A 244 -4.61 -28.90 -11.91
C ASN A 244 -4.19 -30.24 -12.53
N ASP A 245 -2.96 -30.68 -12.23
CA ASP A 245 -2.39 -31.95 -12.67
C ASP A 245 -2.71 -33.13 -11.74
N TYR A 246 -3.43 -32.91 -10.64
CA TYR A 246 -3.89 -34.01 -9.78
C TYR A 246 -4.75 -35.00 -10.59
N PRO A 247 -4.38 -36.31 -10.63
CA PRO A 247 -4.97 -37.27 -11.54
C PRO A 247 -6.31 -37.78 -11.01
N VAL A 248 -7.38 -37.08 -11.38
CA VAL A 248 -8.75 -37.48 -11.07
C VAL A 248 -9.63 -37.34 -12.32
N PRO A 249 -10.38 -38.37 -12.72
CA PRO A 249 -11.26 -38.29 -13.88
C PRO A 249 -12.36 -37.24 -13.70
N ILE A 250 -12.52 -36.37 -14.70
CA ILE A 250 -13.54 -35.30 -14.69
C ILE A 250 -14.36 -35.40 -15.97
N VAL A 251 -15.68 -35.40 -15.83
CA VAL A 251 -16.62 -35.37 -16.96
C VAL A 251 -17.01 -33.93 -17.27
N PHE A 252 -16.75 -33.46 -18.49
CA PHE A 252 -17.12 -32.13 -18.94
C PHE A 252 -17.45 -32.14 -20.44
N GLY A 253 -18.56 -31.48 -20.83
CA GLY A 253 -19.00 -31.46 -22.24
C GLY A 253 -19.24 -32.86 -22.83
N GLY A 254 -19.70 -33.82 -22.02
CA GLY A 254 -19.91 -35.22 -22.42
C GLY A 254 -18.63 -36.04 -22.64
N ARG A 255 -17.45 -35.50 -22.34
CA ARG A 255 -16.16 -36.21 -22.44
C ARG A 255 -15.51 -36.36 -21.07
N THR A 256 -14.68 -37.39 -20.90
CA THR A 256 -13.90 -37.62 -19.68
C THR A 256 -12.43 -37.23 -19.91
N TYR A 257 -11.87 -36.50 -18.95
CA TYR A 257 -10.46 -36.06 -18.92
C TYR A 257 -9.78 -36.61 -17.67
N ALA A 258 -8.50 -36.99 -17.77
CA ALA A 258 -7.76 -37.61 -16.67
C ALA A 258 -7.35 -36.62 -15.56
N SER A 259 -7.36 -35.31 -15.85
CA SER A 259 -7.19 -34.22 -14.87
C SER A 259 -7.74 -32.92 -15.45
N VAL A 260 -7.78 -31.85 -14.64
CA VAL A 260 -8.13 -30.50 -15.10
C VAL A 260 -7.17 -30.05 -16.20
N LEU A 261 -5.87 -30.33 -16.05
CA LEU A 261 -4.86 -29.94 -17.04
C LEU A 261 -5.09 -30.61 -18.40
N HIS A 262 -5.53 -31.87 -18.43
CA HIS A 262 -5.93 -32.55 -19.68
C HIS A 262 -7.13 -31.85 -20.33
N GLY A 263 -8.17 -31.56 -19.55
CA GLY A 263 -9.37 -30.87 -20.03
C GLY A 263 -9.05 -29.49 -20.58
N TYR A 264 -8.24 -28.71 -19.84
CA TYR A 264 -7.89 -27.34 -20.20
C TYR A 264 -7.19 -27.29 -21.56
N TRP A 265 -6.15 -28.11 -21.74
CA TRP A 265 -5.38 -28.11 -22.98
C TRP A 265 -6.13 -28.74 -24.15
N ALA A 266 -6.94 -29.78 -23.91
CA ALA A 266 -7.77 -30.37 -24.96
C ALA A 266 -8.79 -29.34 -25.49
N LEU A 267 -9.50 -28.64 -24.58
CA LEU A 267 -10.49 -27.61 -24.94
C LEU A 267 -9.86 -26.34 -25.54
N ALA A 268 -8.55 -26.14 -25.34
CA ALA A 268 -7.80 -25.05 -25.97
C ALA A 268 -7.51 -25.30 -27.45
N ALA A 269 -7.50 -26.56 -27.89
CA ALA A 269 -7.15 -26.92 -29.26
C ALA A 269 -8.25 -26.55 -30.25
N ALA A 270 -7.87 -26.01 -31.41
CA ALA A 270 -8.79 -25.70 -32.50
C ALA A 270 -9.23 -26.96 -33.27
N ASP A 271 -8.31 -27.89 -33.51
CA ASP A 271 -8.55 -29.13 -34.25
C ASP A 271 -9.11 -30.23 -33.30
N PRO A 272 -10.25 -30.86 -33.63
CA PRO A 272 -10.76 -32.02 -32.91
C PRO A 272 -9.77 -33.19 -32.75
N ALA A 273 -8.89 -33.41 -33.73
CA ALA A 273 -7.86 -34.45 -33.66
C ALA A 273 -6.80 -34.13 -32.60
N ASP A 274 -6.36 -32.88 -32.52
CA ASP A 274 -5.46 -32.41 -31.47
C ASP A 274 -6.13 -32.48 -30.10
N HIS A 275 -7.39 -32.05 -30.00
CA HIS A 275 -8.19 -32.21 -28.79
C HIS A 275 -8.16 -33.65 -28.27
N ASP A 276 -8.51 -34.63 -29.13
CA ASP A 276 -8.57 -36.03 -28.71
C ASP A 276 -7.19 -36.63 -28.40
N ARG A 277 -6.15 -36.21 -29.11
CA ARG A 277 -4.76 -36.59 -28.80
C ARG A 277 -4.31 -36.04 -27.44
N ILE A 278 -4.61 -34.78 -27.12
CA ILE A 278 -4.28 -34.16 -25.83
C ILE A 278 -5.08 -34.83 -24.70
N ARG A 279 -6.37 -35.08 -24.91
CA ARG A 279 -7.23 -35.77 -23.94
C ARG A 279 -6.72 -37.17 -23.62
N ALA A 280 -6.19 -37.88 -24.61
CA ALA A 280 -5.66 -39.23 -24.48
C ALA A 280 -4.19 -39.29 -24.03
N ALA A 281 -3.56 -38.15 -23.72
CA ALA A 281 -2.19 -38.11 -23.25
C ALA A 281 -2.00 -38.94 -21.97
N ALA A 282 -0.83 -39.57 -21.82
CA ALA A 282 -0.57 -40.47 -20.71
C ALA A 282 -0.38 -39.72 -19.38
N THR A 283 0.17 -38.51 -19.44
CA THR A 283 0.47 -37.71 -18.26
C THR A 283 -0.01 -36.27 -18.42
N PRO A 284 -0.28 -35.54 -17.31
CA PRO A 284 -0.61 -34.12 -17.36
C PRO A 284 0.47 -33.27 -18.04
N ARG A 285 1.76 -33.65 -17.89
CA ARG A 285 2.88 -33.02 -18.60
C ARG A 285 2.76 -33.19 -20.11
N ASP A 286 2.48 -34.40 -20.58
CA ASP A 286 2.28 -34.66 -22.01
C ASP A 286 1.09 -33.87 -22.55
N ALA A 287 -0.03 -33.82 -21.81
CA ALA A 287 -1.19 -33.02 -22.18
C ALA A 287 -0.84 -31.54 -22.31
N HIS A 288 -0.04 -31.02 -21.38
CA HIS A 288 0.44 -29.64 -21.41
C HIS A 288 1.36 -29.40 -22.61
N GLU A 289 2.36 -30.24 -22.86
CA GLU A 289 3.26 -30.05 -24.01
C GLU A 289 2.52 -30.12 -25.35
N LEU A 290 1.64 -31.11 -25.51
CA LEU A 290 0.82 -31.28 -26.71
C LEU A 290 -0.11 -30.10 -26.90
N GLY A 291 -0.80 -29.70 -25.82
CA GLY A 291 -1.62 -28.50 -25.78
C GLY A 291 -0.83 -27.29 -26.19
N GLY A 292 0.30 -27.02 -25.53
CA GLY A 292 1.23 -25.92 -25.77
C GLY A 292 1.60 -25.72 -27.24
N ARG A 293 1.76 -26.82 -28.00
CA ARG A 293 2.11 -26.83 -29.42
C ARG A 293 0.91 -26.78 -30.37
N ALA A 294 -0.29 -27.15 -29.92
CA ALA A 294 -1.48 -27.16 -30.75
C ALA A 294 -1.98 -25.75 -31.07
N ALA A 295 -2.59 -25.59 -32.27
CA ALA A 295 -3.25 -24.35 -32.64
C ALA A 295 -4.40 -24.06 -31.67
N ARG A 296 -4.47 -22.81 -31.18
CA ARG A 296 -5.51 -22.39 -30.23
C ARG A 296 -6.82 -22.13 -30.96
N ARG A 297 -7.93 -22.49 -30.32
CA ARG A 297 -9.26 -22.05 -30.74
C ARG A 297 -9.35 -20.52 -30.76
N ASP A 298 -10.14 -19.98 -31.68
CA ASP A 298 -10.43 -18.56 -31.75
C ASP A 298 -11.03 -18.04 -30.44
N GLY A 299 -10.58 -16.85 -30.02
CA GLY A 299 -11.03 -16.22 -28.78
C GLY A 299 -10.52 -16.90 -27.49
N TRP A 300 -9.56 -17.84 -27.56
CA TRP A 300 -9.11 -18.59 -26.37
C TRP A 300 -8.68 -17.71 -25.19
N ALA A 301 -8.06 -16.55 -25.46
CA ALA A 301 -7.61 -15.64 -24.41
C ALA A 301 -8.76 -15.14 -23.51
N GLU A 302 -9.96 -14.98 -24.07
CA GLU A 302 -11.19 -14.57 -23.37
C GLU A 302 -11.86 -15.75 -22.68
N LEU A 303 -11.74 -16.95 -23.27
CA LEU A 303 -12.45 -18.15 -22.81
C LEU A 303 -11.69 -18.92 -21.73
N ARG A 304 -10.37 -18.83 -21.70
CA ARG A 304 -9.50 -19.68 -20.87
C ARG A 304 -9.83 -19.66 -19.38
N VAL A 305 -10.21 -18.50 -18.83
CA VAL A 305 -10.57 -18.37 -17.39
C VAL A 305 -11.88 -19.08 -17.10
N GLY A 306 -12.88 -18.86 -17.95
CA GLY A 306 -14.17 -19.56 -17.85
C GLY A 306 -14.00 -21.07 -17.95
N VAL A 307 -13.23 -21.55 -18.92
CA VAL A 307 -12.96 -22.99 -19.09
C VAL A 307 -12.22 -23.57 -17.89
N MET A 308 -11.20 -22.90 -17.36
CA MET A 308 -10.51 -23.36 -16.15
C MET A 308 -11.47 -23.43 -14.95
N GLY A 309 -12.29 -22.40 -14.76
CA GLY A 309 -13.31 -22.36 -13.70
C GLY A 309 -14.31 -23.51 -13.80
N GLU A 310 -14.85 -23.77 -14.99
CA GLU A 310 -15.78 -24.89 -15.24
C GLU A 310 -15.15 -26.26 -14.96
N LEU A 311 -13.89 -26.47 -15.34
CA LEU A 311 -13.19 -27.72 -15.06
C LEU A 311 -12.91 -27.91 -13.57
N LEU A 312 -12.59 -26.83 -12.85
CA LEU A 312 -12.43 -26.87 -11.40
C LEU A 312 -13.77 -27.14 -10.70
N ARG A 313 -14.87 -26.51 -11.13
CA ARG A 313 -16.23 -26.83 -10.66
C ARG A 313 -16.55 -28.30 -10.88
N ALA A 314 -16.28 -28.82 -12.07
CA ALA A 314 -16.50 -30.22 -12.39
C ALA A 314 -15.66 -31.14 -11.50
N LYS A 315 -14.38 -30.82 -11.25
CA LYS A 315 -13.51 -31.56 -10.34
C LYS A 315 -14.07 -31.62 -8.92
N PHE A 316 -14.31 -30.49 -8.28
CA PHE A 316 -14.72 -30.49 -6.88
C PHE A 316 -16.19 -30.89 -6.72
N GLY A 317 -17.06 -30.60 -7.69
CA GLY A 317 -18.46 -31.02 -7.68
C GLY A 317 -18.65 -32.53 -7.89
N GLN A 318 -17.80 -33.19 -8.68
CA GLN A 318 -17.89 -34.64 -8.94
C GLN A 318 -17.18 -35.48 -7.88
N HIS A 319 -16.31 -34.88 -7.07
CA HIS A 319 -15.46 -35.58 -6.10
C HIS A 319 -15.60 -35.00 -4.69
N PRO A 320 -16.61 -35.43 -3.90
CA PRO A 320 -16.90 -34.87 -2.58
C PRO A 320 -15.72 -34.85 -1.62
N GLY A 321 -14.90 -35.91 -1.60
CA GLY A 321 -13.72 -35.96 -0.74
C GLY A 321 -12.66 -34.89 -1.09
N LEU A 322 -12.58 -34.46 -2.35
CA LEU A 322 -11.69 -33.36 -2.75
C LEU A 322 -12.32 -32.01 -2.41
N ALA A 323 -13.64 -31.89 -2.52
CA ALA A 323 -14.37 -30.69 -2.09
C ALA A 323 -14.17 -30.43 -0.60
N ASP A 324 -14.18 -31.46 0.25
CA ASP A 324 -13.96 -31.29 1.68
C ASP A 324 -12.55 -30.76 1.99
N VAL A 325 -11.53 -31.16 1.23
CA VAL A 325 -10.18 -30.58 1.36
C VAL A 325 -10.15 -29.10 0.95
N LEU A 326 -10.83 -28.74 -0.15
CA LEU A 326 -10.92 -27.33 -0.57
C LEU A 326 -11.68 -26.49 0.47
N LEU A 327 -12.77 -27.01 1.03
CA LEU A 327 -13.54 -26.33 2.07
C LEU A 327 -12.78 -26.17 3.38
N ALA A 328 -11.91 -27.13 3.72
CA ALA A 328 -11.03 -27.03 4.88
C ALA A 328 -9.99 -25.89 4.79
N THR A 329 -9.85 -25.25 3.63
CA THR A 329 -9.05 -24.01 3.49
C THR A 329 -9.77 -22.76 4.01
N GLU A 330 -11.06 -22.88 4.36
CA GLU A 330 -11.90 -21.83 4.96
C GLU A 330 -11.89 -20.51 4.19
N ASP A 331 -11.54 -19.37 4.80
CA ASP A 331 -11.43 -18.06 4.14
C ASP A 331 -9.99 -17.71 3.74
N ALA A 332 -9.03 -18.62 3.95
CA ALA A 332 -7.63 -18.36 3.64
C ALA A 332 -7.44 -18.07 2.15
N ARG A 333 -6.63 -17.05 1.84
CA ARG A 333 -6.14 -16.81 0.48
C ARG A 333 -5.33 -18.01 0.01
N ILE A 334 -5.59 -18.49 -1.20
CA ILE A 334 -4.86 -19.59 -1.84
C ILE A 334 -3.86 -19.01 -2.82
N ARG A 335 -2.58 -19.15 -2.48
CA ARG A 335 -1.45 -18.80 -3.34
C ARG A 335 -1.02 -20.03 -4.11
N TYR A 336 -1.41 -20.11 -5.38
CA TYR A 336 -1.08 -21.22 -6.28
C TYR A 336 0.23 -20.93 -7.02
N THR A 337 1.30 -21.67 -6.71
CA THR A 337 2.63 -21.40 -7.27
C THR A 337 3.07 -22.54 -8.20
N GLY A 338 4.01 -22.28 -9.10
CA GLY A 338 4.55 -23.29 -10.00
C GLY A 338 5.56 -22.70 -10.98
N TYR A 339 6.24 -23.59 -11.69
CA TYR A 339 7.22 -23.25 -12.71
C TYR A 339 6.82 -23.77 -14.11
N ASP A 340 5.98 -24.81 -14.19
CA ASP A 340 5.54 -25.36 -15.49
C ASP A 340 4.34 -24.56 -16.07
N GLU A 341 3.37 -24.16 -15.24
CA GLU A 341 2.23 -23.33 -15.65
C GLU A 341 2.60 -21.84 -15.75
N ALA A 342 2.05 -21.14 -16.75
CA ALA A 342 2.36 -19.74 -17.00
C ALA A 342 2.05 -18.82 -15.79
N PRO A 343 2.77 -17.69 -15.61
CA PRO A 343 2.51 -16.69 -14.56
C PRO A 343 1.11 -16.08 -14.57
N TYR A 344 0.36 -16.28 -15.66
CA TYR A 344 -1.05 -15.96 -15.70
C TYR A 344 -1.86 -16.83 -14.71
N TRP A 345 -1.53 -18.11 -14.59
CA TRP A 345 -2.24 -19.07 -13.73
C TRP A 345 -1.68 -19.11 -12.31
N THR A 346 -0.37 -18.95 -12.18
CA THR A 346 0.39 -19.06 -10.93
C THR A 346 0.70 -17.71 -10.29
N ASP A 347 1.07 -17.72 -9.01
CA ASP A 347 1.72 -16.63 -8.30
C ASP A 347 3.24 -16.81 -8.33
N GLU A 348 3.97 -15.71 -8.46
CA GLU A 348 5.43 -15.68 -8.49
C GLU A 348 5.99 -15.30 -7.12
N ARG A 349 7.29 -15.55 -6.89
CA ARG A 349 7.94 -15.31 -5.59
C ARG A 349 7.93 -13.85 -5.14
N ASP A 350 7.74 -12.92 -6.06
CA ASP A 350 7.64 -11.46 -5.87
C ASP A 350 6.22 -10.91 -6.04
N GLY A 351 5.21 -11.78 -6.17
CA GLY A 351 3.80 -11.37 -6.31
C GLY A 351 3.42 -10.84 -7.71
N ARG A 352 4.26 -11.02 -8.73
CA ARG A 352 3.99 -10.57 -10.10
C ARG A 352 3.06 -11.50 -10.90
N GLY A 353 2.94 -12.75 -10.47
CA GLY A 353 1.99 -13.70 -11.04
C GLY A 353 0.54 -13.27 -10.77
N ARG A 354 -0.38 -13.60 -11.69
CA ARG A 354 -1.79 -13.19 -11.55
C ARG A 354 -2.59 -14.11 -10.62
N ASN A 355 -2.06 -15.29 -10.30
CA ASN A 355 -2.66 -16.27 -9.39
C ASN A 355 -4.13 -16.62 -9.74
N TRP A 356 -4.48 -16.70 -11.03
CA TRP A 356 -5.86 -16.96 -11.44
C TRP A 356 -6.38 -18.30 -10.92
N VAL A 357 -5.54 -19.33 -10.80
CA VAL A 357 -5.97 -20.63 -10.26
C VAL A 357 -6.34 -20.51 -8.78
N GLY A 358 -5.52 -19.82 -7.98
CA GLY A 358 -5.82 -19.56 -6.57
C GLY A 358 -7.16 -18.86 -6.38
N ARG A 359 -7.42 -17.80 -7.16
CA ARG A 359 -8.69 -17.06 -7.14
C ARG A 359 -9.88 -17.91 -7.58
N LEU A 360 -9.70 -18.77 -8.59
CA LEU A 360 -10.76 -19.67 -9.04
C LEU A 360 -11.06 -20.75 -8.00
N LEU A 361 -10.05 -21.27 -7.29
CA LEU A 361 -10.25 -22.20 -6.18
C LEU A 361 -11.04 -21.54 -5.03
N GLU A 362 -10.72 -20.29 -4.69
CA GLU A 362 -11.48 -19.51 -3.69
C GLU A 362 -12.94 -19.30 -4.12
N LEU A 363 -13.18 -19.00 -5.40
CA LEU A 363 -14.53 -18.89 -5.96
C LEU A 363 -15.29 -20.21 -5.88
N VAL A 364 -14.69 -21.31 -6.36
CA VAL A 364 -15.30 -22.66 -6.34
C VAL A 364 -15.60 -23.09 -4.90
N ARG A 365 -14.71 -22.79 -3.95
CA ARG A 365 -14.94 -23.02 -2.51
C ARG A 365 -16.19 -22.29 -2.01
N SER A 366 -16.33 -21.01 -2.38
CA SER A 366 -17.50 -20.20 -2.01
C SER A 366 -18.79 -20.77 -2.62
N GLU A 367 -18.76 -21.15 -3.91
CA GLU A 367 -19.90 -21.77 -4.59
C GLU A 367 -20.32 -23.10 -3.94
N LEU A 368 -19.37 -23.93 -3.51
CA LEU A 368 -19.64 -25.17 -2.78
C LEU A 368 -20.29 -24.91 -1.41
N LEU A 369 -19.89 -23.85 -0.70
CA LEU A 369 -20.54 -23.43 0.55
C LEU A 369 -21.97 -22.98 0.30
N VAL A 370 -22.19 -22.13 -0.71
CA VAL A 370 -23.53 -21.65 -1.09
C VAL A 370 -24.46 -22.82 -1.42
N ALA A 371 -23.97 -23.83 -2.14
CA ALA A 371 -24.74 -25.03 -2.46
C ALA A 371 -25.12 -25.88 -1.23
N ARG A 372 -24.42 -25.71 -0.10
CA ARG A 372 -24.69 -26.40 1.18
C ARG A 372 -25.63 -25.61 2.11
N VAL A 373 -25.89 -24.33 1.82
CA VAL A 373 -26.76 -23.48 2.64
C VAL A 373 -28.23 -23.65 2.23
N SER A 374 -29.10 -23.91 3.21
CA SER A 374 -30.54 -23.77 3.03
C SER A 374 -30.94 -22.31 3.20
N TRP A 375 -31.39 -21.69 2.11
CA TRP A 375 -31.92 -20.33 2.13
C TRP A 375 -33.35 -20.34 2.67
N PRO A 376 -33.78 -19.32 3.45
CA PRO A 376 -35.16 -19.20 3.84
C PRO A 376 -36.03 -19.11 2.58
N THR A 377 -36.76 -20.17 2.25
CA THR A 377 -37.83 -20.12 1.28
C THR A 377 -39.01 -19.49 2.01
N GLY A 378 -39.34 -18.23 1.67
CA GLY A 378 -40.52 -17.58 2.21
C GLY A 378 -41.78 -18.36 1.86
N GLU A 379 -42.37 -19.02 2.85
CA GLU A 379 -43.80 -19.35 2.91
C GLU A 379 -44.47 -18.45 3.94
#